data_AF-A0A2P2L3X5-F1
#
_entry.id   AF-A0A2P2L3X5-F1
#
_cell.length_a   1.000
_cell.length_b   1.000
_cell.length_c   1.000
_cell.angle_alpha   90.00
_cell.angle_beta   90.00
_cell.angle_gamma   90.00
#
_symmetry.space_group_name_H-M   'P 1'
#
loop_
_entity.id
_entity.type
_entity.pdbx_description
1 polymer ?
#
loop_
_entity_poly.entity_id
_entity_poly.type
_entity_poly.pdbx_seq_one_letter_code
_entity_poly.pdbx_strand_id
1 'polypeptide(L)'
;MVSLKAAVLWLYACSVVLGGSEGSFEEVRATEKVVSFPERNANSTPNPLMVPLTLIQGADLKGAVCLDGTLPGYHLHPGSGSGKHSWLIHLEGGGWCNTIRNCVFRKTTRRGSSKFMEKKLPFTGILSNKAEENPDFFNWNRVKLRYCDGASFSGDGQNESPQLYFRGQRIWSAAMEILMSKGMQNANQALLSGCSAGGLASIIHCDEFRALFPQSTKVKCFSDAGLFLDVLDVSGGHTLRNMYRGVVSLQEVQKNLPSYCTSHLDPTSCFFPQNLIAGIKTPLFLLNAAYDEWQIVSSLAPSSADPQGYWNECKLHLAQCNSSQIQFLQGDF
;
A
#
# COMPACT_ATOMS: atom_id res chain seq x y z
N MET A 1 -5.14 6.41 -41.34
CA MET A 1 -6.36 6.63 -40.53
C MET A 1 -6.73 5.33 -39.86
N VAL A 2 -6.25 5.11 -38.63
CA VAL A 2 -6.68 3.98 -37.80
C VAL A 2 -7.46 4.58 -36.63
N SER A 3 -8.70 4.13 -36.52
CA SER A 3 -9.70 4.61 -35.56
C SER A 3 -9.27 4.29 -34.12
N LEU A 4 -9.01 5.32 -33.32
CA LEU A 4 -8.90 5.22 -31.86
C LEU A 4 -10.31 4.98 -31.30
N LYS A 5 -10.61 3.74 -30.91
CA LYS A 5 -11.74 3.48 -30.01
C LYS A 5 -11.33 3.95 -28.62
N ALA A 6 -12.05 4.94 -28.11
CA ALA A 6 -11.90 5.49 -26.78
C ALA A 6 -12.01 4.38 -25.72
N ALA A 7 -10.90 4.11 -25.03
CA ALA A 7 -10.92 3.39 -23.77
C ALA A 7 -11.36 4.39 -22.69
N VAL A 8 -12.54 4.16 -22.09
CA VAL A 8 -12.99 4.89 -20.91
C VAL A 8 -12.13 4.40 -19.74
N LEU A 9 -11.09 5.17 -19.38
CA LEU A 9 -10.34 4.97 -18.15
C LEU A 9 -11.20 5.40 -16.97
N TRP A 10 -11.56 4.43 -16.13
CA TRP A 10 -12.12 4.68 -14.81
C TRP A 10 -10.98 5.05 -13.87
N LEU A 11 -10.85 6.34 -13.55
CA LEU A 11 -9.99 6.81 -12.47
C LEU A 11 -10.60 6.36 -11.13
N TYR A 12 -10.08 5.27 -10.57
CA TYR A 12 -10.38 4.86 -9.20
C TYR A 12 -9.29 5.42 -8.28
N ALA A 13 -9.58 6.55 -7.63
CA ALA A 13 -8.76 7.04 -6.53
C ALA A 13 -9.05 6.20 -5.27
N CYS A 14 -8.02 5.58 -4.70
CA CYS A 14 -8.12 5.07 -3.34
C CYS A 14 -8.36 6.25 -2.38
N SER A 15 -9.37 6.14 -1.53
CA SER A 15 -9.68 7.15 -0.52
C SER A 15 -8.49 7.30 0.45
N VAL A 16 -7.69 8.35 0.25
CA VAL A 16 -6.60 8.72 1.14
C VAL A 16 -7.22 9.42 2.35
N VAL A 17 -7.29 8.71 3.49
CA VAL A 17 -7.41 9.39 4.78
C VAL A 17 -6.02 9.91 5.12
N LEU A 18 -5.83 11.22 4.93
CA LEU A 18 -4.64 11.97 5.35
C LEU A 18 -4.62 11.99 6.89
N GLY A 19 -3.66 11.29 7.48
CA GLY A 19 -3.30 11.47 8.89
C GLY A 19 -2.19 12.51 8.95
N GLY A 20 -2.54 13.76 9.22
CA GLY A 20 -1.57 14.85 9.40
C GLY A 20 -0.77 14.70 10.70
N SER A 21 0.53 14.97 10.64
CA SER A 21 1.37 15.16 11.82
C SER A 21 1.28 16.62 12.27
N GLU A 22 1.00 16.83 13.56
CA GLU A 22 0.81 18.14 14.18
C GLU A 22 2.04 19.06 14.07
N GLY A 23 1.83 20.18 13.37
CA GLY A 23 2.41 21.49 13.67
C GLY A 23 1.25 22.50 13.73
N SER A 24 1.24 23.34 14.77
CA SER A 24 0.27 24.40 15.11
C SER A 24 -1.20 23.98 15.38
N PHE A 25 -1.50 23.91 16.67
CA PHE A 25 -2.83 23.92 17.29
C PHE A 25 -3.52 25.27 17.04
N GLU A 26 -4.47 25.34 16.09
CA GLU A 26 -5.67 26.21 16.16
C GLU A 26 -6.70 26.01 15.02
N GLU A 27 -6.48 25.12 14.05
CA GLU A 27 -7.40 24.97 12.89
C GLU A 27 -8.19 23.64 12.84
N VAL A 28 -8.30 22.91 13.97
CA VAL A 28 -8.91 21.57 14.03
C VAL A 28 -10.44 21.62 14.19
N ARG A 29 -11.13 22.52 13.47
CA ARG A 29 -12.61 22.50 13.41
C ARG A 29 -13.20 22.58 12.00
N ALA A 30 -12.36 22.61 10.96
CA ALA A 30 -12.83 22.91 9.62
C ALA A 30 -12.31 21.93 8.54
N THR A 31 -12.25 20.61 8.79
CA THR A 31 -11.93 19.64 7.72
C THR A 31 -12.57 18.25 7.89
N GLU A 32 -13.72 18.15 8.57
CA GLU A 32 -14.66 17.02 8.41
C GLU A 32 -15.68 17.27 7.29
N LYS A 33 -15.26 17.87 6.17
CA LYS A 33 -16.07 17.83 4.95
C LYS A 33 -15.78 16.53 4.23
N VAL A 34 -16.58 15.52 4.57
CA VAL A 34 -16.92 14.42 3.67
C VAL A 34 -17.14 15.02 2.28
N VAL A 35 -16.32 14.61 1.32
CA VAL A 35 -16.54 14.94 -0.10
C VAL A 35 -17.84 14.26 -0.51
N SER A 36 -18.96 14.98 -0.35
CA SER A 36 -20.25 14.61 -0.87
C SER A 36 -20.27 14.94 -2.36
N PHE A 37 -20.11 13.92 -3.20
CA PHE A 37 -20.37 14.05 -4.63
C PHE A 37 -21.87 14.29 -4.87
N PRO A 38 -22.26 15.11 -5.86
CA PRO A 38 -23.66 15.42 -6.11
C PRO A 38 -24.41 14.16 -6.55
N GLU A 39 -25.47 13.82 -5.81
CA GLU A 39 -26.39 12.73 -6.10
C GLU A 39 -26.98 12.90 -7.50
N ARG A 40 -26.60 12.01 -8.42
CA ARG A 40 -27.32 11.81 -9.67
C ARG A 40 -28.08 10.49 -9.61
N ASN A 41 -29.40 10.63 -9.52
CA ASN A 41 -30.48 9.67 -9.73
C ASN A 41 -30.29 8.27 -9.13
N ALA A 42 -31.03 8.05 -8.04
CA ALA A 42 -31.37 6.75 -7.49
C ALA A 42 -32.03 5.85 -8.56
N ASN A 43 -31.20 5.07 -9.25
CA ASN A 43 -31.60 3.81 -9.87
C ASN A 43 -30.51 2.78 -9.55
N SER A 44 -30.74 2.03 -8.47
CA SER A 44 -30.02 0.83 -8.02
C SER A 44 -28.49 0.88 -8.14
N THR A 45 -27.80 1.62 -7.27
CA THR A 45 -26.40 1.28 -6.93
C THR A 45 -26.43 -0.02 -6.13
N PRO A 46 -25.96 -1.16 -6.67
CA PRO A 46 -26.02 -2.41 -5.94
C PRO A 46 -25.05 -2.34 -4.77
N ASN A 47 -25.53 -2.64 -3.55
CA ASN A 47 -24.72 -2.61 -2.34
C ASN A 47 -23.42 -3.43 -2.52
N PRO A 48 -22.26 -2.89 -2.12
CA PRO A 48 -21.00 -3.62 -2.22
C PRO A 48 -21.01 -4.84 -1.31
N LEU A 49 -20.28 -5.89 -1.71
CA LEU A 49 -20.12 -7.08 -0.91
C LEU A 49 -19.33 -6.77 0.37
N MET A 50 -19.97 -6.93 1.53
CA MET A 50 -19.32 -6.71 2.83
C MET A 50 -18.65 -8.00 3.33
N VAL A 51 -17.33 -8.02 3.37
CA VAL A 51 -16.53 -9.20 3.74
C VAL A 51 -16.03 -9.07 5.17
N PRO A 52 -16.25 -10.07 6.06
CA PRO A 52 -15.84 -10.00 7.46
C PRO A 52 -14.33 -10.09 7.65
N LEU A 53 -13.83 -9.44 8.70
CA LEU A 53 -12.46 -9.56 9.18
C LEU A 53 -12.26 -10.93 9.81
N THR A 54 -11.19 -11.62 9.43
CA THR A 54 -10.70 -12.84 10.06
C THR A 54 -9.32 -12.58 10.64
N LEU A 55 -9.14 -12.81 11.94
CA LEU A 55 -7.83 -12.74 12.58
C LEU A 55 -7.06 -14.04 12.32
N ILE A 56 -5.75 -13.92 12.10
CA ILE A 56 -4.85 -15.05 11.85
C ILE A 56 -4.54 -15.71 13.20
N GLN A 57 -5.31 -16.74 13.56
CA GLN A 57 -5.13 -17.47 14.80
C GLN A 57 -3.76 -18.16 14.85
N GLY A 58 -3.07 -18.09 15.99
CA GLY A 58 -1.74 -18.65 16.19
C GLY A 58 -0.59 -17.87 15.52
N ALA A 59 -0.84 -16.68 14.96
CA ALA A 59 0.19 -15.83 14.39
C ALA A 59 1.18 -15.32 15.46
N ASP A 60 0.69 -15.06 16.67
CA ASP A 60 1.47 -14.68 17.86
C ASP A 60 2.53 -15.72 18.24
N LEU A 61 2.23 -17.02 18.11
CA LEU A 61 3.19 -18.11 18.32
C LEU A 61 4.39 -18.04 17.36
N LYS A 62 4.21 -17.37 16.21
CA LYS A 62 5.26 -17.11 15.21
C LYS A 62 5.84 -15.70 15.36
N GLY A 63 5.41 -14.95 16.37
CA GLY A 63 5.76 -13.54 16.57
C GLY A 63 5.16 -12.60 15.51
N ALA A 64 4.17 -13.04 14.74
CA ALA A 64 3.46 -12.24 13.74
C ALA A 64 2.31 -11.48 14.41
N VAL A 65 2.59 -10.26 14.85
CA VAL A 65 1.65 -9.38 15.55
C VAL A 65 1.71 -7.95 15.00
N CYS A 66 0.60 -7.22 15.06
CA CYS A 66 0.55 -5.79 14.72
C CYS A 66 1.44 -4.94 15.65
N LEU A 67 1.60 -3.66 15.34
CA LEU A 67 2.41 -2.72 16.14
C LEU A 67 2.10 -2.73 17.66
N ASP A 68 0.84 -2.96 18.05
CA ASP A 68 0.41 -3.04 19.45
C ASP A 68 0.45 -4.45 20.07
N GLY A 69 0.89 -5.47 19.32
CA GLY A 69 0.92 -6.86 19.76
C GLY A 69 -0.36 -7.65 19.48
N THR A 70 -1.39 -7.05 18.87
CA THR A 70 -2.60 -7.79 18.49
C THR A 70 -2.38 -8.67 17.26
N LEU A 71 -3.23 -9.69 17.09
CA LEU A 71 -3.16 -10.56 15.91
C LEU A 71 -3.42 -9.78 14.61
N PRO A 72 -2.68 -10.06 13.52
CA PRO A 72 -3.00 -9.55 12.20
C PRO A 72 -4.28 -10.20 11.66
N GLY A 73 -4.84 -9.61 10.60
CA GLY A 73 -6.08 -10.12 10.01
C GLY A 73 -6.19 -9.88 8.51
N TYR A 74 -7.12 -10.59 7.89
CA TYR A 74 -7.44 -10.48 6.47
C TYR A 74 -8.95 -10.60 6.26
N HIS A 75 -9.41 -10.19 5.09
CA HIS A 75 -10.76 -10.43 4.59
C HIS A 75 -10.65 -11.39 3.41
N LEU A 76 -11.48 -12.42 3.34
CA LEU A 76 -11.47 -13.40 2.25
C LEU A 76 -12.90 -13.60 1.74
N HIS A 77 -13.09 -13.43 0.44
CA HIS A 77 -14.28 -13.86 -0.28
C HIS A 77 -13.92 -15.02 -1.23
N PRO A 78 -14.52 -16.21 -1.06
CA PRO A 78 -14.21 -17.37 -1.89
C PRO A 78 -14.51 -17.16 -3.37
N GLY A 79 -13.70 -17.78 -4.22
CA GLY A 79 -13.91 -17.82 -5.67
C GLY A 79 -15.07 -18.73 -6.07
N SER A 80 -15.58 -18.54 -7.29
CA SER A 80 -16.70 -19.29 -7.85
C SER A 80 -16.46 -19.62 -9.32
N GLY A 81 -17.19 -20.61 -9.84
CA GLY A 81 -17.08 -21.04 -11.25
C GLY A 81 -15.64 -21.33 -11.67
N SER A 82 -15.22 -20.73 -12.78
CA SER A 82 -13.86 -20.85 -13.34
C SER A 82 -12.77 -20.22 -12.47
N GLY A 83 -13.10 -19.29 -11.57
CA GLY A 83 -12.15 -18.59 -10.70
C GLY A 83 -11.84 -19.31 -9.37
N LYS A 84 -12.44 -20.49 -9.11
CA LYS A 84 -12.22 -21.25 -7.85
C LYS A 84 -10.76 -21.60 -7.56
N HIS A 85 -9.95 -21.77 -8.61
CA HIS A 85 -8.51 -22.07 -8.50
C HIS A 85 -7.63 -20.86 -8.85
N SER A 86 -8.19 -19.65 -8.80
CA SER A 86 -7.45 -18.42 -9.02
C SER A 86 -7.53 -17.53 -7.78
N TRP A 87 -6.42 -16.88 -7.44
CA TRP A 87 -6.26 -16.14 -6.18
C TRP A 87 -5.75 -14.73 -6.43
N LEU A 88 -6.42 -13.75 -5.83
CA LEU A 88 -6.02 -12.34 -5.79
C LEU A 88 -5.79 -11.95 -4.34
N ILE A 89 -4.56 -11.59 -4.01
CA ILE A 89 -4.14 -11.13 -2.69
C ILE A 89 -3.87 -9.65 -2.82
N HIS A 90 -4.63 -8.82 -2.11
CA HIS A 90 -4.49 -7.38 -2.13
C HIS A 90 -3.98 -6.87 -0.78
N LEU A 91 -2.79 -6.29 -0.79
CA LEU A 91 -2.14 -5.72 0.39
C LEU A 91 -2.68 -4.31 0.63
N GLU A 92 -3.27 -4.10 1.81
CA GLU A 92 -3.72 -2.77 2.21
C GLU A 92 -2.52 -1.80 2.35
N GLY A 93 -2.71 -0.55 1.91
CA GLY A 93 -1.74 0.52 2.12
C GLY A 93 -2.06 1.39 3.34
N GLY A 94 -1.27 2.45 3.53
CA GLY A 94 -1.56 3.43 4.58
C GLY A 94 -0.35 4.14 5.16
N GLY A 95 0.63 4.49 4.32
CA GLY A 95 1.87 5.14 4.73
C GLY A 95 2.69 4.32 5.74
N TRP A 96 3.61 4.98 6.42
CA TRP A 96 4.57 4.33 7.31
C TRP A 96 4.64 5.04 8.66
N CYS A 97 5.34 4.43 9.61
CA CYS A 97 5.82 5.13 10.80
C CYS A 97 7.35 4.96 10.86
N ASN A 98 8.07 6.04 11.13
CA ASN A 98 9.53 6.10 10.97
C ASN A 98 10.24 6.68 12.19
N THR A 99 9.49 6.93 13.27
CA THR A 99 10.02 7.36 14.58
C THR A 99 9.25 6.65 15.68
N ILE A 100 9.83 6.51 16.88
CA ILE A 100 9.11 5.94 18.03
C ILE A 100 7.81 6.70 18.29
N ARG A 101 7.84 8.04 18.25
CA ARG A 101 6.67 8.88 18.52
C ARG A 101 5.52 8.57 17.55
N ASN A 102 5.76 8.57 16.24
CA ASN A 102 4.68 8.33 15.29
C ASN A 102 4.25 6.86 15.24
N CYS A 103 5.13 5.90 15.54
CA CYS A 103 4.74 4.50 15.69
C CYS A 103 3.87 4.27 16.94
N VAL A 104 4.14 4.97 18.06
CA VAL A 104 3.26 4.95 19.25
C VAL A 104 1.88 5.48 18.94
N PHE A 105 1.79 6.61 18.22
CA PHE A 105 0.49 7.11 17.77
C PHE A 105 -0.20 6.12 16.83
N ARG A 106 0.54 5.54 15.88
CA ARG A 106 -0.01 4.62 14.89
C ARG A 106 -0.57 3.34 15.51
N LYS A 107 0.05 2.80 16.57
CA LYS A 107 -0.42 1.57 17.22
C LYS A 107 -1.80 1.69 17.88
N THR A 108 -2.28 2.91 18.12
CA THR A 108 -3.65 3.17 18.62
C THR A 108 -4.68 3.38 17.50
N THR A 109 -4.38 2.95 16.27
CA THR A 109 -5.25 3.11 15.10
C THR A 109 -5.46 1.78 14.37
N ARG A 110 -6.37 1.74 13.40
CA ARG A 110 -6.61 0.57 12.54
C ARG A 110 -5.39 0.13 11.74
N ARG A 111 -4.38 1.02 11.59
CA ARG A 111 -3.12 0.78 10.87
C ARG A 111 -1.96 0.30 11.77
N GLY A 112 -2.25 0.01 13.03
CA GLY A 112 -1.28 -0.54 13.98
C GLY A 112 -1.86 -1.53 14.98
N SER A 113 -3.18 -1.76 14.94
CA SER A 113 -3.86 -2.70 15.83
C SER A 113 -5.17 -3.20 15.25
N SER A 114 -5.41 -4.51 15.36
CA SER A 114 -6.64 -5.14 14.90
C SER A 114 -7.86 -4.86 15.78
N LYS A 115 -7.65 -4.28 16.98
CA LYS A 115 -8.74 -3.78 17.83
C LYS A 115 -9.55 -2.69 17.15
N PHE A 116 -8.89 -1.84 16.37
CA PHE A 116 -9.50 -0.69 15.68
C PHE A 116 -9.86 -0.99 14.22
N MET A 117 -9.60 -2.21 13.72
CA MET A 117 -9.99 -2.58 12.37
C MET A 117 -11.51 -2.76 12.24
N GLU A 118 -12.03 -2.28 11.12
CA GLU A 118 -13.41 -2.49 10.70
C GLU A 118 -13.72 -4.00 10.64
N LYS A 119 -14.82 -4.41 11.26
CA LYS A 119 -15.20 -5.83 11.34
C LYS A 119 -15.70 -6.39 10.01
N LYS A 120 -16.11 -5.51 9.09
CA LYS A 120 -16.44 -5.83 7.70
C LYS A 120 -15.88 -4.73 6.81
N LEU A 121 -15.42 -5.08 5.62
CA LEU A 121 -15.02 -4.12 4.59
C LEU A 121 -15.82 -4.35 3.30
N PRO A 122 -16.24 -3.27 2.62
CA PRO A 122 -16.78 -3.40 1.27
C PRO A 122 -15.66 -3.81 0.32
N PHE A 123 -15.91 -4.84 -0.46
CA PHE A 123 -15.05 -5.24 -1.57
C PHE A 123 -15.52 -4.53 -2.84
N THR A 124 -14.67 -3.66 -3.37
CA THR A 124 -14.90 -2.80 -4.55
C THR A 124 -13.70 -2.84 -5.49
N GLY A 125 -13.83 -2.26 -6.69
CA GLY A 125 -12.74 -2.21 -7.68
C GLY A 125 -12.20 -3.60 -8.00
N ILE A 126 -10.88 -3.78 -7.97
CA ILE A 126 -10.22 -5.08 -8.23
C ILE A 126 -10.65 -6.21 -7.27
N LEU A 127 -11.24 -5.88 -6.12
CA LEU A 127 -11.80 -6.86 -5.18
C LEU A 127 -13.31 -7.07 -5.35
N SER A 128 -14.00 -6.30 -6.19
CA SER A 128 -15.46 -6.41 -6.40
C SER A 128 -15.86 -7.79 -6.93
N ASN A 129 -17.04 -8.27 -6.55
CA ASN A 129 -17.63 -9.53 -7.04
C ASN A 129 -18.53 -9.34 -8.26
N LYS A 130 -18.57 -8.13 -8.81
CA LYS A 130 -19.38 -7.76 -9.96
C LYS A 130 -18.49 -7.69 -11.20
N ALA A 131 -18.89 -8.36 -12.27
CA ALA A 131 -18.10 -8.39 -13.50
C ALA A 131 -18.04 -7.00 -14.18
N GLU A 132 -19.03 -6.15 -13.92
CA GLU A 132 -19.10 -4.78 -14.45
C GLU A 132 -18.06 -3.86 -13.81
N GLU A 133 -17.67 -4.13 -12.56
CA GLU A 133 -16.64 -3.39 -11.83
C GLU A 133 -15.26 -4.08 -11.91
N ASN A 134 -15.25 -5.41 -12.03
CA ASN A 134 -14.05 -6.26 -11.98
C ASN A 134 -14.12 -7.38 -13.02
N PRO A 135 -14.01 -7.06 -14.32
CA PRO A 135 -14.27 -8.02 -15.39
C PRO A 135 -13.33 -9.24 -15.36
N ASP A 136 -12.10 -9.06 -14.87
CA ASP A 136 -11.06 -10.08 -14.91
C ASP A 136 -11.05 -11.00 -13.68
N PHE A 137 -11.34 -10.46 -12.49
CA PHE A 137 -11.11 -11.15 -11.21
C PHE A 137 -12.36 -11.33 -10.34
N PHE A 138 -13.55 -10.92 -10.80
CA PHE A 138 -14.76 -10.93 -9.97
C PHE A 138 -15.13 -12.29 -9.37
N ASN A 139 -14.73 -13.40 -10.01
CA ASN A 139 -15.02 -14.75 -9.54
C ASN A 139 -13.79 -15.46 -8.93
N TRP A 140 -12.66 -14.78 -8.76
CA TRP A 140 -11.47 -15.33 -8.09
C TRP A 140 -11.66 -15.38 -6.57
N ASN A 141 -10.85 -16.18 -5.88
CA ASN A 141 -10.65 -16.03 -4.44
C ASN A 141 -10.00 -14.67 -4.20
N ARG A 142 -10.68 -13.77 -3.49
CA ARG A 142 -10.24 -12.40 -3.31
C ARG A 142 -9.94 -12.16 -1.84
N VAL A 143 -8.72 -11.72 -1.57
CA VAL A 143 -8.19 -11.49 -0.23
C VAL A 143 -7.77 -10.04 -0.10
N LYS A 144 -8.13 -9.41 1.02
CA LYS A 144 -7.50 -8.16 1.48
C LYS A 144 -6.73 -8.43 2.76
N LEU A 145 -5.41 -8.41 2.71
CA LEU A 145 -4.57 -8.51 3.90
C LEU A 145 -4.48 -7.14 4.57
N ARG A 146 -4.82 -7.05 5.86
CA ARG A 146 -4.87 -5.79 6.59
C ARG A 146 -3.48 -5.36 7.00
N TYR A 147 -3.23 -4.06 6.88
CA TYR A 147 -1.91 -3.47 7.12
C TYR A 147 -1.80 -2.92 8.54
N CYS A 148 -0.88 -3.46 9.33
CA CYS A 148 -0.72 -3.06 10.73
C CYS A 148 0.71 -3.07 11.27
N ASP A 149 1.73 -3.19 10.41
CA ASP A 149 3.15 -3.18 10.80
C ASP A 149 3.82 -1.83 10.61
N GLY A 150 3.41 -1.02 9.62
CA GLY A 150 3.99 0.31 9.38
C GLY A 150 5.29 0.33 8.56
N ALA A 151 5.69 -0.79 7.94
CA ALA A 151 6.88 -0.92 7.10
C ALA A 151 6.61 -1.73 5.81
N SER A 152 5.43 -1.58 5.18
CA SER A 152 5.09 -2.30 3.95
C SER A 152 5.29 -3.83 4.05
N PHE A 153 4.93 -4.42 5.19
CA PHE A 153 5.12 -5.84 5.47
C PHE A 153 6.59 -6.32 5.48
N SER A 154 7.56 -5.42 5.70
CA SER A 154 8.98 -5.77 5.57
C SER A 154 9.81 -5.68 6.87
N GLY A 155 9.27 -5.12 7.96
CA GLY A 155 10.00 -5.04 9.24
C GLY A 155 10.12 -6.39 9.97
N ASP A 156 11.21 -6.58 10.73
CA ASP A 156 11.33 -7.66 11.73
C ASP A 156 12.09 -7.24 13.00
N GLY A 157 11.73 -6.08 13.54
CA GLY A 157 12.29 -5.52 14.77
C GLY A 157 11.28 -5.40 15.91
N GLN A 158 11.74 -4.87 17.04
CA GLN A 158 10.87 -4.46 18.14
C GLN A 158 11.50 -3.35 18.96
N ASN A 159 10.69 -2.67 19.76
CA ASN A 159 11.14 -1.76 20.80
C ASN A 159 10.43 -2.07 22.11
N GLU A 160 11.19 -2.39 23.16
CA GLU A 160 10.66 -2.85 24.46
C GLU A 160 9.88 -1.77 25.21
N SER A 161 10.35 -0.53 25.15
CA SER A 161 9.73 0.63 25.80
C SER A 161 9.59 1.74 24.77
N PRO A 162 8.49 1.75 23.99
CA PRO A 162 7.12 1.70 24.51
C PRO A 162 6.28 0.48 24.05
N GLN A 163 6.86 -0.72 23.95
CA GLN A 163 6.24 -1.93 23.40
C GLN A 163 5.69 -1.71 21.99
N LEU A 164 6.59 -1.67 21.01
CA LEU A 164 6.30 -1.66 19.59
C LEU A 164 6.82 -2.93 18.94
N TYR A 165 5.98 -3.57 18.14
CA TYR A 165 6.32 -4.78 17.40
C TYR A 165 6.35 -4.50 15.90
N PHE A 166 7.55 -4.46 15.32
CA PHE A 166 7.73 -4.20 13.89
C PHE A 166 7.81 -5.52 13.14
N ARG A 167 6.68 -6.21 12.97
CA ARG A 167 6.62 -7.62 12.53
C ARG A 167 6.07 -7.80 11.12
N GLY A 168 6.28 -6.82 10.24
CA GLY A 168 5.79 -6.84 8.86
C GLY A 168 6.09 -8.16 8.13
N GLN A 169 7.36 -8.59 8.13
CA GLN A 169 7.77 -9.81 7.42
C GLN A 169 7.08 -11.05 8.01
N ARG A 170 6.95 -11.11 9.34
CA ARG A 170 6.29 -12.24 10.02
C ARG A 170 4.80 -12.27 9.74
N ILE A 171 4.14 -11.11 9.70
CA ILE A 171 2.73 -11.00 9.31
C ILE A 171 2.54 -11.49 7.88
N TRP A 172 3.41 -11.07 6.95
CA TRP A 172 3.41 -11.55 5.57
C TRP A 172 3.52 -13.09 5.51
N SER A 173 4.54 -13.67 6.15
CA SER A 173 4.75 -15.12 6.15
C SER A 173 3.57 -15.87 6.76
N ALA A 174 3.06 -15.45 7.92
CA ALA A 174 1.92 -16.09 8.59
C ALA A 174 0.63 -15.99 7.76
N ALA A 175 0.40 -14.86 7.08
CA ALA A 175 -0.73 -14.68 6.18
C ALA A 175 -0.63 -15.62 4.97
N MET A 176 0.52 -15.66 4.30
CA MET A 176 0.71 -16.51 3.13
C MET A 176 0.54 -17.99 3.50
N GLU A 177 1.08 -18.44 4.62
CA GLU A 177 0.92 -19.82 5.10
C GLU A 177 -0.55 -20.20 5.34
N ILE A 178 -1.33 -19.34 5.99
CA ILE A 178 -2.75 -19.60 6.22
C ILE A 178 -3.56 -19.55 4.93
N LEU A 179 -3.22 -18.70 3.97
CA LEU A 179 -3.88 -18.69 2.66
C LEU A 179 -3.53 -19.94 1.85
N MET A 180 -2.28 -20.40 1.90
CA MET A 180 -1.84 -21.67 1.29
C MET A 180 -2.67 -22.84 1.83
N SER A 181 -2.81 -22.95 3.16
CA SER A 181 -3.59 -24.02 3.80
C SER A 181 -5.09 -23.95 3.51
N LYS A 182 -5.61 -22.78 3.14
CA LYS A 182 -6.98 -22.57 2.67
C LYS A 182 -7.22 -22.96 1.21
N GLY A 183 -6.21 -23.47 0.52
CA GLY A 183 -6.32 -23.95 -0.85
C GLY A 183 -5.59 -23.09 -1.88
N MET A 184 -4.92 -22.00 -1.48
CA MET A 184 -4.09 -21.22 -2.39
C MET A 184 -2.95 -22.05 -2.98
N GLN A 185 -2.45 -23.03 -2.24
CA GLN A 185 -1.44 -23.99 -2.73
C GLN A 185 -1.85 -24.76 -4.01
N ASN A 186 -3.17 -24.85 -4.28
CA ASN A 186 -3.73 -25.52 -5.46
C ASN A 186 -4.12 -24.52 -6.57
N ALA A 187 -3.57 -23.30 -6.54
CA ALA A 187 -3.91 -22.27 -7.51
C ALA A 187 -3.31 -22.56 -8.89
N ASN A 188 -4.10 -22.37 -9.93
CA ASN A 188 -3.65 -22.28 -11.31
C ASN A 188 -3.07 -20.88 -11.61
N GLN A 189 -3.65 -19.86 -10.98
CA GLN A 189 -3.26 -18.47 -11.15
C GLN A 189 -3.26 -17.76 -9.80
N ALA A 190 -2.23 -16.96 -9.56
CA ALA A 190 -2.13 -16.15 -8.35
C ALA A 190 -1.63 -14.75 -8.71
N LEU A 191 -2.30 -13.73 -8.19
CA LEU A 191 -1.96 -12.33 -8.36
C LEU A 191 -1.72 -11.70 -6.99
N LEU A 192 -0.49 -11.29 -6.73
CA LEU A 192 -0.18 -10.39 -5.62
C LEU A 192 -0.43 -8.96 -6.07
N SER A 193 -1.18 -8.20 -5.30
CA SER A 193 -1.45 -6.80 -5.57
C SER A 193 -1.40 -5.96 -4.31
N GLY A 194 -1.35 -4.65 -4.45
CA GLY A 194 -1.54 -3.73 -3.34
C GLY A 194 -1.55 -2.28 -3.81
N CYS A 195 -2.01 -1.38 -2.94
CA CYS A 195 -2.07 0.05 -3.23
C CYS A 195 -1.20 0.86 -2.23
N SER A 196 -0.51 1.91 -2.69
CA SER A 196 0.31 2.78 -1.83
C SER A 196 1.42 1.98 -1.12
N ALA A 197 1.50 2.04 0.22
CA ALA A 197 2.42 1.20 1.00
C ALA A 197 2.24 -0.31 0.74
N GLY A 198 1.03 -0.77 0.41
CA GLY A 198 0.77 -2.15 -0.02
C GLY A 198 1.21 -2.42 -1.46
N GLY A 199 1.22 -1.39 -2.31
CA GLY A 199 1.81 -1.44 -3.65
C GLY A 199 3.32 -1.63 -3.55
N LEU A 200 4.01 -0.83 -2.73
CA LEU A 200 5.42 -1.05 -2.40
C LEU A 200 5.67 -2.47 -1.86
N ALA A 201 4.83 -2.95 -0.94
CA ALA A 201 4.92 -4.31 -0.43
C ALA A 201 4.78 -5.37 -1.54
N SER A 202 3.89 -5.16 -2.52
CA SER A 202 3.72 -6.08 -3.65
C SER A 202 4.94 -6.16 -4.56
N ILE A 203 5.77 -5.11 -4.59
CA ILE A 203 7.06 -5.09 -5.28
C ILE A 203 8.08 -5.88 -4.45
N ILE A 204 8.24 -5.55 -3.16
CA ILE A 204 9.22 -6.15 -2.26
C ILE A 204 9.03 -7.67 -2.17
N HIS A 205 7.80 -8.13 -1.97
CA HIS A 205 7.49 -9.55 -1.77
C HIS A 205 7.16 -10.32 -3.05
N CYS A 206 7.34 -9.72 -4.24
CA CYS A 206 6.88 -10.31 -5.48
C CYS A 206 7.49 -11.70 -5.76
N ASP A 207 8.81 -11.79 -5.66
CA ASP A 207 9.52 -13.06 -5.90
C ASP A 207 9.35 -14.05 -4.73
N GLU A 208 9.18 -13.58 -3.49
CA GLU A 208 8.80 -14.43 -2.35
C GLU A 208 7.44 -15.08 -2.59
N PHE A 209 6.45 -14.31 -3.06
CA PHE A 209 5.13 -14.82 -3.39
C PHE A 209 5.20 -15.85 -4.52
N ARG A 210 5.98 -15.58 -5.57
CA ARG A 210 6.22 -16.54 -6.65
C ARG A 210 6.81 -17.85 -6.16
N ALA A 211 7.72 -17.80 -5.18
CA ALA A 211 8.41 -18.95 -4.65
C ALA A 211 7.50 -19.91 -3.86
N LEU A 212 6.32 -19.46 -3.43
CA LEU A 212 5.33 -20.32 -2.74
C LEU A 212 4.69 -21.38 -3.65
N PHE A 213 4.78 -21.19 -4.98
CA PHE A 213 4.04 -22.00 -5.95
C PHE A 213 4.96 -22.85 -6.84
N PRO A 214 4.49 -24.02 -7.31
CA PRO A 214 5.20 -24.79 -8.32
C PRO A 214 5.34 -24.01 -9.63
N GLN A 215 6.26 -24.44 -10.49
CA GLN A 215 6.52 -23.77 -11.78
C GLN A 215 5.32 -23.75 -12.73
N SER A 216 4.34 -24.65 -12.54
CA SER A 216 3.11 -24.73 -13.32
C SER A 216 2.09 -23.63 -12.99
N THR A 217 2.17 -23.00 -11.82
CA THR A 217 1.23 -21.94 -11.42
C THR A 217 1.63 -20.61 -12.07
N LYS A 218 0.66 -19.94 -12.70
CA LYS A 218 0.87 -18.62 -13.28
C LYS A 218 0.78 -17.55 -12.20
N VAL A 219 1.94 -17.07 -11.74
CA VAL A 219 2.01 -16.02 -10.73
C VAL A 219 2.42 -14.68 -11.36
N LYS A 220 1.76 -13.60 -10.93
CA LYS A 220 2.09 -12.23 -11.30
C LYS A 220 1.98 -11.31 -10.09
N CYS A 221 2.60 -10.13 -10.19
CA CYS A 221 2.49 -9.07 -9.21
C CYS A 221 1.95 -7.80 -9.86
N PHE A 222 1.23 -6.99 -9.08
CA PHE A 222 0.63 -5.74 -9.52
C PHE A 222 0.75 -4.67 -8.43
N SER A 223 1.58 -3.66 -8.66
CA SER A 223 1.73 -2.54 -7.74
C SER A 223 0.93 -1.34 -8.25
N ASP A 224 -0.06 -0.91 -7.47
CA ASP A 224 -0.81 0.33 -7.67
C ASP A 224 -0.29 1.43 -6.73
N ALA A 225 0.05 2.60 -7.27
CA ALA A 225 0.57 3.75 -6.52
C ALA A 225 1.73 3.40 -5.54
N GLY A 226 2.53 2.39 -5.87
CA GLY A 226 3.60 1.85 -5.01
C GLY A 226 5.00 2.26 -5.45
N LEU A 227 5.13 2.96 -6.58
CA LEU A 227 6.41 3.41 -7.15
C LEU A 227 6.73 4.82 -6.64
N PHE A 228 7.27 4.89 -5.42
CA PHE A 228 7.76 6.14 -4.85
C PHE A 228 9.21 6.40 -5.28
N LEU A 229 9.54 7.66 -5.54
CA LEU A 229 10.85 8.06 -6.08
C LEU A 229 11.74 8.67 -4.99
N ASP A 230 13.00 8.22 -4.93
CA ASP A 230 14.06 8.90 -4.17
C ASP A 230 14.59 10.10 -4.97
N VAL A 231 14.01 11.28 -4.74
CA VAL A 231 14.34 12.54 -5.42
C VAL A 231 14.38 13.70 -4.42
N LEU A 232 14.93 14.83 -4.87
CA LEU A 232 14.97 16.05 -4.07
C LEU A 232 13.57 16.65 -3.90
N ASP A 233 13.31 17.22 -2.73
CA ASP A 233 12.17 18.08 -2.49
C ASP A 233 12.43 19.51 -3.00
N VAL A 234 11.41 20.36 -2.97
CA VAL A 234 11.44 21.74 -3.50
C VAL A 234 12.41 22.66 -2.76
N SER A 235 12.92 22.25 -1.60
CA SER A 235 13.96 22.94 -0.85
C SER A 235 15.38 22.38 -1.10
N GLY A 236 15.50 21.37 -1.97
CA GLY A 236 16.75 20.65 -2.23
C GLY A 236 17.10 19.59 -1.18
N GLY A 237 16.16 19.25 -0.29
CA GLY A 237 16.30 18.22 0.73
C GLY A 237 15.91 16.82 0.22
N HIS A 238 16.12 15.81 1.06
CA HIS A 238 15.74 14.41 0.77
C HIS A 238 14.60 13.93 1.69
N THR A 239 13.46 14.61 1.67
CA THR A 239 12.34 14.34 2.60
C THR A 239 11.95 12.86 2.67
N LEU A 240 11.62 12.20 1.55
CA LEU A 240 11.19 10.81 1.56
C LEU A 240 12.32 9.84 1.92
N ARG A 241 13.54 10.06 1.44
CA ARG A 241 14.71 9.26 1.83
C ARG A 241 14.93 9.31 3.33
N ASN A 242 14.79 10.48 3.94
CA ASN A 242 14.91 10.65 5.39
C ASN A 242 13.79 9.90 6.13
N MET A 243 12.55 9.93 5.61
CA MET A 243 11.46 9.14 6.16
C MET A 243 11.76 7.63 6.06
N TYR A 244 12.09 7.13 4.87
CA TYR A 244 12.40 5.72 4.63
C TYR A 244 13.62 5.24 5.42
N ARG A 245 14.65 6.08 5.60
CA ARG A 245 15.78 5.75 6.48
C ARG A 245 15.30 5.44 7.90
N GLY A 246 14.38 6.24 8.41
CA GLY A 246 13.75 6.01 9.71
C GLY A 246 12.95 4.71 9.74
N VAL A 247 12.15 4.41 8.70
CA VAL A 247 11.43 3.13 8.59
C VAL A 247 12.40 1.95 8.61
N VAL A 248 13.41 1.98 7.73
CA VAL A 248 14.34 0.87 7.54
C VAL A 248 15.15 0.61 8.80
N SER A 249 15.75 1.65 9.38
CA SER A 249 16.59 1.51 10.58
C SER A 249 15.78 1.15 11.83
N LEU A 250 14.64 1.80 12.08
CA LEU A 250 13.85 1.58 13.29
C LEU A 250 13.20 0.21 13.32
N GLN A 251 12.73 -0.26 12.16
CA GLN A 251 11.93 -1.48 12.03
C GLN A 251 12.75 -2.69 11.55
N GLU A 252 14.07 -2.51 11.43
CA GLU A 252 15.04 -3.50 10.97
C GLU A 252 14.69 -4.13 9.60
N VAL A 253 14.14 -3.33 8.69
CA VAL A 253 13.68 -3.78 7.37
C VAL A 253 14.81 -4.39 6.54
N GLN A 254 16.06 -3.95 6.75
CA GLN A 254 17.23 -4.42 6.02
C GLN A 254 17.42 -5.94 6.04
N LYS A 255 16.90 -6.63 7.07
CA LYS A 255 16.97 -8.10 7.21
C LYS A 255 16.18 -8.82 6.11
N ASN A 256 15.18 -8.14 5.54
CA ASN A 256 14.21 -8.73 4.61
C ASN A 256 14.27 -8.10 3.22
N LEU A 257 15.22 -7.20 2.96
CA LEU A 257 15.43 -6.65 1.63
C LEU A 257 16.27 -7.60 0.76
N PRO A 258 16.06 -7.62 -0.57
CA PRO A 258 16.80 -8.52 -1.44
C PRO A 258 18.31 -8.32 -1.33
N SER A 259 19.03 -9.44 -1.17
CA SER A 259 20.48 -9.45 -1.00
C SER A 259 21.22 -8.89 -2.20
N TYR A 260 20.70 -9.06 -3.42
CA TYR A 260 21.33 -8.49 -4.60
C TYR A 260 21.43 -6.96 -4.47
N CYS A 261 20.40 -6.28 -3.98
CA CYS A 261 20.43 -4.83 -3.81
C CYS A 261 21.31 -4.41 -2.64
N THR A 262 21.11 -5.02 -1.46
CA THR A 262 21.82 -4.64 -0.23
C THR A 262 23.31 -4.99 -0.25
N SER A 263 23.75 -5.81 -1.22
CA SER A 263 25.18 -6.11 -1.42
C SER A 263 25.98 -4.93 -1.99
N HIS A 264 25.33 -3.95 -2.63
CA HIS A 264 26.00 -2.85 -3.30
C HIS A 264 25.35 -1.47 -3.10
N LEU A 265 24.14 -1.40 -2.51
CA LEU A 265 23.48 -0.17 -2.08
C LEU A 265 23.16 -0.22 -0.59
N ASP A 266 23.02 0.96 0.02
CA ASP A 266 22.56 1.04 1.40
C ASP A 266 21.09 0.55 1.52
N PRO A 267 20.70 -0.01 2.67
CA PRO A 267 19.35 -0.56 2.85
C PRO A 267 18.21 0.44 2.60
N THR A 268 18.42 1.75 2.82
CA THR A 268 17.37 2.74 2.54
C THR A 268 17.12 2.84 1.04
N SER A 269 18.20 2.88 0.24
CA SER A 269 18.09 2.84 -1.22
C SER A 269 17.38 1.58 -1.70
N CYS A 270 17.61 0.43 -1.06
CA CYS A 270 16.93 -0.82 -1.40
C CYS A 270 15.46 -0.89 -0.98
N PHE A 271 14.96 0.04 -0.17
CA PHE A 271 13.54 0.16 0.13
C PHE A 271 12.78 0.97 -0.95
N PHE A 272 13.50 1.69 -1.81
CA PHE A 272 12.91 2.38 -2.95
C PHE A 272 12.74 1.43 -4.15
N PRO A 273 11.55 1.33 -4.75
CA PRO A 273 11.29 0.42 -5.87
C PRO A 273 12.20 0.62 -7.08
N GLN A 274 12.65 1.85 -7.35
CA GLN A 274 13.55 2.16 -8.47
C GLN A 274 14.84 1.33 -8.45
N ASN A 275 15.28 0.86 -7.27
CA ASN A 275 16.47 0.03 -7.10
C ASN A 275 16.15 -1.47 -7.03
N LEU A 276 14.87 -1.86 -6.97
CA LEU A 276 14.42 -3.25 -6.86
C LEU A 276 13.84 -3.81 -8.16
N ILE A 277 13.12 -2.98 -8.92
CA ILE A 277 12.30 -3.47 -10.04
C ILE A 277 13.14 -4.23 -11.09
N ALA A 278 14.37 -3.77 -11.36
CA ALA A 278 15.26 -4.41 -12.32
C ALA A 278 15.71 -5.83 -11.91
N GLY A 279 15.68 -6.15 -10.60
CA GLY A 279 16.07 -7.46 -10.09
C GLY A 279 14.90 -8.44 -9.90
N ILE A 280 13.64 -7.99 -10.06
CA ILE A 280 12.46 -8.83 -9.91
C ILE A 280 12.31 -9.75 -11.12
N LYS A 281 12.21 -11.05 -10.86
CA LYS A 281 12.10 -12.08 -11.92
C LYS A 281 10.65 -12.37 -12.31
N THR A 282 9.74 -12.22 -11.37
CA THR A 282 8.32 -12.47 -11.56
C THR A 282 7.67 -11.33 -12.35
N PRO A 283 6.77 -11.59 -13.31
CA PRO A 283 6.10 -10.53 -14.06
C PRO A 283 5.38 -9.55 -13.13
N LEU A 284 5.84 -8.31 -13.13
CA LEU A 284 5.36 -7.21 -12.32
C LEU A 284 4.71 -6.15 -13.23
N PHE A 285 3.47 -5.79 -12.93
CA PHE A 285 2.80 -4.65 -13.55
C PHE A 285 2.83 -3.46 -12.58
N LEU A 286 3.23 -2.30 -13.06
CA LEU A 286 3.27 -1.06 -12.29
C LEU A 286 2.20 -0.11 -12.82
N LEU A 287 1.25 0.26 -11.97
CA LEU A 287 0.33 1.35 -12.19
C LEU A 287 0.71 2.48 -11.22
N ASN A 288 1.09 3.62 -11.74
CA ASN A 288 1.39 4.79 -10.93
C ASN A 288 0.93 6.03 -11.67
N ALA A 289 0.36 7.00 -10.94
CA ALA A 289 0.13 8.32 -11.52
C ALA A 289 1.48 8.96 -11.85
N ALA A 290 1.53 9.73 -12.94
CA ALA A 290 2.71 10.53 -13.28
C ALA A 290 3.00 11.57 -12.18
N TYR A 291 1.92 12.11 -11.60
CA TYR A 291 1.93 13.06 -10.50
C TYR A 291 1.16 12.46 -9.32
N ASP A 292 1.80 11.55 -8.59
CA ASP A 292 1.19 10.94 -7.41
C ASP A 292 0.96 11.99 -6.32
N GLU A 293 -0.30 12.19 -5.94
CA GLU A 293 -0.71 13.21 -4.96
C GLU A 293 0.03 13.05 -3.63
N TRP A 294 0.21 11.80 -3.17
CA TRP A 294 0.89 11.55 -1.92
C TRP A 294 2.37 11.87 -1.99
N GLN A 295 3.07 11.46 -3.07
CA GLN A 295 4.47 11.82 -3.31
C GLN A 295 4.63 13.35 -3.35
N ILE A 296 3.74 14.07 -4.02
CA ILE A 296 3.82 15.54 -4.11
C ILE A 296 3.67 16.17 -2.71
N VAL A 297 2.60 15.84 -2.00
CA VAL A 297 2.27 16.49 -0.71
C VAL A 297 3.21 16.05 0.41
N SER A 298 3.67 14.79 0.41
CA SER A 298 4.40 14.20 1.54
C SER A 298 5.91 14.11 1.31
N SER A 299 6.38 14.20 0.06
CA SER A 299 7.79 14.11 -0.29
C SER A 299 8.31 15.36 -1.00
N LEU A 300 7.68 15.78 -2.11
CA LEU A 300 8.27 16.81 -2.97
C LEU A 300 8.05 18.22 -2.44
N ALA A 301 6.83 18.54 -2.00
CA ALA A 301 6.46 19.85 -1.49
C ALA A 301 5.71 19.76 -0.14
N PRO A 302 6.25 19.07 0.87
CA PRO A 302 5.70 19.11 2.22
C PRO A 302 5.79 20.53 2.78
N SER A 303 4.93 20.87 3.75
CA SER A 303 4.95 22.20 4.38
C SER A 303 6.30 22.56 5.03
N SER A 304 7.12 21.56 5.39
CA SER A 304 8.48 21.78 5.90
C SER A 304 9.49 22.20 4.82
N ALA A 305 9.26 21.83 3.56
CA ALA A 305 10.11 22.20 2.42
C ALA A 305 9.55 23.42 1.65
N ASP A 306 8.27 23.75 1.84
CA ASP A 306 7.60 24.93 1.28
C ASP A 306 7.00 25.83 2.37
N PRO A 307 7.83 26.46 3.23
CA PRO A 307 7.33 27.24 4.37
C PRO A 307 6.61 28.53 3.94
N GLN A 308 6.84 29.02 2.72
CA GLN A 308 6.14 30.17 2.16
C GLN A 308 4.83 29.79 1.44
N GLY A 309 4.54 28.50 1.26
CA GLY A 309 3.29 28.02 0.67
C GLY A 309 3.18 28.22 -0.85
N TYR A 310 4.29 28.34 -1.57
CA TYR A 310 4.30 28.52 -3.02
C TYR A 310 3.66 27.35 -3.78
N TRP A 311 3.68 26.16 -3.19
CA TRP A 311 3.14 24.91 -3.76
C TRP A 311 1.73 24.56 -3.26
N ASN A 312 1.11 25.38 -2.40
CA ASN A 312 -0.18 25.05 -1.79
C ASN A 312 -1.31 24.81 -2.82
N GLU A 313 -1.45 25.69 -3.80
CA GLU A 313 -2.46 25.52 -4.87
C GLU A 313 -2.11 24.32 -5.77
N CYS A 314 -0.85 24.23 -6.22
CA CYS A 314 -0.38 23.17 -7.11
C CYS A 314 -0.54 21.76 -6.51
N LYS A 315 -0.23 21.58 -5.22
CA LYS A 315 -0.31 20.27 -4.55
C LYS A 315 -1.74 19.82 -4.28
N LEU A 316 -2.70 20.75 -4.17
CA LEU A 316 -4.13 20.45 -4.03
C LEU A 316 -4.81 20.28 -5.40
N HIS A 317 -4.36 21.04 -6.39
CA HIS A 317 -4.92 21.07 -7.73
C HIS A 317 -3.80 21.15 -8.77
N LEU A 318 -3.42 20.01 -9.34
CA LEU A 318 -2.36 19.94 -10.35
C LEU A 318 -2.58 20.87 -11.56
N ALA A 319 -3.85 21.21 -11.87
CA ALA A 319 -4.20 22.16 -12.92
C ALA A 319 -3.81 23.61 -12.62
N GLN A 320 -3.48 23.93 -11.36
CA GLN A 320 -3.06 25.25 -10.90
C GLN A 320 -1.54 25.39 -10.76
N CYS A 321 -0.77 24.34 -11.05
CA CYS A 321 0.68 24.42 -11.07
C CYS A 321 1.14 25.38 -12.18
N ASN A 322 2.03 26.31 -11.83
CA ASN A 322 2.66 27.18 -12.83
C ASN A 322 3.75 26.42 -13.63
N SER A 323 4.26 27.02 -14.69
CA SER A 323 5.24 26.38 -15.59
C SER A 323 6.49 25.88 -14.87
N SER A 324 7.02 26.64 -13.89
CA SER A 324 8.21 26.23 -13.13
C SER A 324 7.94 25.03 -12.21
N GLN A 325 6.73 24.95 -11.63
CA GLN A 325 6.32 23.82 -10.79
C GLN A 325 6.14 22.56 -11.62
N ILE A 326 5.55 22.68 -12.82
CA ILE A 326 5.42 21.55 -13.74
C ILE A 326 6.80 21.07 -14.22
N GLN A 327 7.71 21.98 -14.59
CA GLN A 327 9.09 21.62 -14.96
C GLN A 327 9.80 20.86 -13.83
N PHE A 328 9.63 21.31 -12.58
CA PHE A 328 10.17 20.60 -11.42
C PHE A 328 9.58 19.19 -11.30
N LEU A 329 8.26 19.02 -11.44
CA LEU A 329 7.61 17.70 -11.36
C LEU A 329 8.00 16.77 -12.52
N GLN A 330 8.39 17.33 -13.67
CA GLN A 330 8.83 16.57 -14.85
C GLN A 330 10.31 16.18 -14.79
N GLY A 331 11.10 16.81 -13.90
CA GLY A 331 12.53 16.57 -13.81
C GLY A 331 13.34 17.22 -14.94
N ASP A 332 12.76 18.22 -15.61
CA ASP A 332 13.41 18.99 -16.67
C ASP A 332 14.22 20.16 -16.05
N PHE A 333 15.45 19.86 -15.61
CA PHE A 333 16.41 20.85 -15.10
C PHE A 333 17.66 20.91 -15.98
#